data_AF-A0A938IH00-F1
#
_entry.id   AF-A0A938IH00-F1
#
_cell.length_a   1.000
_cell.length_b   1.000
_cell.length_c   1.000
_cell.angle_alpha   90.00
_cell.angle_beta   90.00
_cell.angle_gamma   90.00
#
_symmetry.space_group_name_H-M   'P 1'
#
loop_
_entity.id
_entity.type
_entity.pdbx_description
1 polymer ?
#
loop_
_entity_poly.entity_id
_entity_poly.type
_entity_poly.pdbx_seq_one_letter_code
_entity_poly.pdbx_strand_id
1 'polypeptide(L)'
;MFRGRMQVLSWVAMASMVLTGHRAVLAQGGGGGGGGGVGGGGQQLAGVAIDAGGVLSIQLVRDPTGELSRTRMREATSKLAPELARPSTLRKVSLNRLEGTLAARLASGQDATEDMRYLAGLTRITHVFYYPETRDIVIAGPAEGFFLDLTGRPIGLHSGRAVMELDDLIVALRAFSPDGIRTPLIGVSIDPTQEGLQRLNQFLSEVGNRVSRGNAARIAAGVKQALGHQNVSVTGISTKTHFAQVLVEADYRMKLISVALERPPVEIGSYVDRANPRAVSRNALARFYFTPNYECVRATEDGLAMQLTGDGVKLVTEQELVTGTGERVDSAGENRAAEGFAVAFTEKYPELAQRSPVYAQMRNLIDLSIAAAFIQQQDYYAQSGWELGVFANESAYPIETHESPRTVESAVNAMWKGNVFMTPIGGGVNIQPRQAIQADRIIPDRDGSLKEQREQIGAPKLGDGQWWWD
;
A
#
# COMPACT_ATOMS: atom_id res chain seq x y z
N MET A 1 57.75 -26.99 -45.72
CA MET A 1 57.44 -28.15 -44.87
C MET A 1 56.62 -27.66 -43.68
N PHE A 2 55.33 -28.00 -43.69
CA PHE A 2 54.35 -28.04 -42.58
C PHE A 2 54.21 -26.93 -41.50
N ARG A 3 52.98 -26.40 -41.50
CA ARG A 3 52.07 -26.05 -40.37
C ARG A 3 52.36 -24.82 -39.51
N GLY A 4 51.45 -23.85 -39.60
CA GLY A 4 51.36 -22.68 -38.73
C GLY A 4 50.52 -22.88 -37.47
N ARG A 5 50.36 -21.78 -36.73
CA ARG A 5 49.26 -21.56 -35.79
C ARG A 5 49.14 -20.07 -35.45
N MET A 6 47.92 -19.56 -35.62
CA MET A 6 47.39 -18.32 -35.07
C MET A 6 47.60 -18.23 -33.55
N GLN A 7 47.86 -17.03 -33.04
CA GLN A 7 47.49 -16.65 -31.68
C GLN A 7 46.56 -15.44 -31.74
N VAL A 8 45.37 -15.63 -31.17
CA VAL A 8 44.26 -14.69 -31.04
C VAL A 8 44.24 -14.16 -29.61
N LEU A 9 43.82 -12.90 -29.46
CA LEU A 9 43.52 -12.17 -28.24
C LEU A 9 42.76 -13.01 -27.19
N SER A 10 42.95 -12.71 -25.91
CA SER A 10 41.97 -13.03 -24.87
C SER A 10 41.94 -11.94 -23.80
N TRP A 11 40.74 -11.36 -23.68
CA TRP A 11 40.28 -10.49 -22.61
C TRP A 11 40.04 -11.32 -21.34
N VAL A 12 40.40 -10.77 -20.17
CA VAL A 12 40.15 -11.39 -18.86
C VAL A 12 38.82 -10.85 -18.33
N ALA A 13 37.81 -11.73 -18.25
CA ALA A 13 36.58 -11.53 -17.49
C ALA A 13 36.64 -12.43 -16.24
N MET A 14 36.56 -11.81 -15.06
CA MET A 14 36.58 -12.49 -13.77
C MET A 14 35.13 -12.71 -13.31
N ALA A 15 34.66 -13.95 -13.36
CA ALA A 15 33.35 -14.36 -12.82
C ALA A 15 33.56 -15.10 -11.49
N SER A 16 33.02 -14.54 -10.41
CA SER A 16 33.00 -15.17 -9.09
C SER A 16 31.75 -16.04 -8.95
N MET A 17 31.97 -17.32 -8.67
CA MET A 17 30.95 -18.37 -8.56
C MET A 17 30.53 -18.51 -7.08
N VAL A 18 29.27 -18.18 -6.76
CA VAL A 18 28.68 -18.43 -5.43
C VAL A 18 27.88 -19.73 -5.48
N LEU A 19 28.35 -20.74 -4.77
CA LEU A 19 27.68 -22.03 -4.54
C LEU A 19 26.75 -21.92 -3.32
N THR A 20 25.44 -21.95 -3.53
CA THR A 20 24.44 -22.10 -2.45
C THR A 20 23.80 -23.49 -2.51
N GLY A 21 24.27 -24.38 -1.62
CA GLY A 21 23.69 -25.70 -1.41
C GLY A 21 22.32 -25.61 -0.73
N HIS A 22 21.28 -26.06 -1.44
CA HIS A 22 19.94 -26.23 -0.88
C HIS A 22 19.87 -27.55 -0.11
N ARG A 23 19.63 -27.48 1.21
CA ARG A 23 19.14 -28.61 1.99
C ARG A 23 17.65 -28.45 2.22
N ALA A 24 16.86 -29.30 1.56
CA ALA A 24 15.43 -29.41 1.78
C ALA A 24 15.17 -30.04 3.16
N VAL A 25 14.44 -29.33 4.02
CA VAL A 25 13.82 -29.89 5.23
C VAL A 25 12.33 -30.01 4.93
N LEU A 26 11.86 -31.24 4.76
CA LEU A 26 10.44 -31.58 4.69
C LEU A 26 9.88 -31.56 6.12
N ALA A 27 9.02 -30.59 6.43
CA ALA A 27 8.24 -30.59 7.67
C ALA A 27 6.80 -31.04 7.38
N GLN A 28 6.46 -32.20 7.92
CA GLN A 28 5.19 -32.90 7.82
C GLN A 28 4.15 -32.21 8.72
N GLY A 29 3.03 -31.77 8.14
CA GLY A 29 1.93 -31.12 8.87
C GLY A 29 1.07 -32.12 9.64
N GLY A 30 1.04 -32.01 10.96
CA GLY A 30 0.10 -32.69 11.86
C GLY A 30 -0.71 -31.66 12.64
N GLY A 31 -2.03 -31.70 12.50
CA GLY A 31 -2.96 -30.83 13.22
C GLY A 31 -3.26 -31.30 14.64
N GLY A 32 -3.56 -30.35 15.52
CA GLY A 32 -4.07 -30.59 16.87
C GLY A 32 -4.39 -29.26 17.56
N GLY A 33 -5.68 -29.00 17.84
CA GLY A 33 -6.15 -27.82 18.54
C GLY A 33 -6.14 -27.96 20.06
N GLY A 34 -6.08 -26.84 20.77
CA GLY A 34 -6.29 -26.79 22.23
C GLY A 34 -5.83 -25.49 22.91
N GLY A 35 -6.81 -24.60 23.14
CA GLY A 35 -7.00 -23.64 24.25
C GLY A 35 -5.84 -23.05 25.06
N GLY A 36 -5.88 -21.71 25.15
CA GLY A 36 -5.78 -20.97 26.42
C GLY A 36 -4.40 -20.55 26.92
N GLY A 37 -4.09 -19.25 26.81
CA GLY A 37 -2.94 -18.65 27.50
C GLY A 37 -2.65 -17.24 27.02
N VAL A 38 -3.09 -16.23 27.78
CA VAL A 38 -2.70 -14.83 27.62
C VAL A 38 -1.25 -14.69 28.10
N GLY A 39 -0.34 -14.29 27.22
CA GLY A 39 1.03 -13.93 27.58
C GLY A 39 2.03 -14.17 26.45
N GLY A 40 2.53 -13.08 25.83
CA GLY A 40 3.65 -13.11 24.88
C GLY A 40 3.27 -13.59 23.47
N GLY A 41 2.41 -12.84 22.78
CA GLY A 41 2.03 -13.16 21.41
C GLY A 41 3.20 -13.01 20.45
N GLY A 42 3.72 -14.14 19.97
CA GLY A 42 4.62 -14.16 18.81
C GLY A 42 3.98 -13.43 17.63
N GLN A 43 4.66 -12.42 17.11
CA GLN A 43 4.17 -11.68 15.96
C GLN A 43 4.33 -12.54 14.70
N GLN A 44 3.22 -12.84 14.05
CA GLN A 44 3.22 -13.26 12.66
C GLN A 44 3.22 -11.98 11.82
N LEU A 45 4.34 -11.71 11.16
CA LEU A 45 4.44 -10.62 10.19
C LEU A 45 4.02 -11.18 8.82
N ALA A 46 3.19 -10.42 8.11
CA ALA A 46 2.71 -10.78 6.78
C ALA A 46 3.12 -9.69 5.79
N GLY A 47 3.77 -10.10 4.70
CA GLY A 47 4.03 -9.29 3.51
C GLY A 47 3.63 -10.05 2.24
N VAL A 48 4.04 -9.56 1.07
CA VAL A 48 3.80 -10.22 -0.21
C VAL A 48 5.09 -10.46 -0.99
N ALA A 49 5.10 -11.53 -1.78
CA ALA A 49 6.12 -11.80 -2.77
C ALA A 49 5.45 -11.92 -4.15
N ILE A 50 6.08 -11.33 -5.16
CA ILE A 50 5.66 -11.42 -6.57
C ILE A 50 6.75 -12.18 -7.31
N ASP A 51 6.38 -13.28 -7.97
CA ASP A 51 7.32 -14.07 -8.76
C ASP A 51 7.58 -13.48 -10.15
N ALA A 52 8.51 -14.07 -10.90
CA ALA A 52 8.84 -13.64 -12.27
C ALA A 52 7.66 -13.78 -13.27
N GLY A 53 6.63 -14.54 -12.91
CA GLY A 53 5.37 -14.63 -13.67
C GLY A 53 4.38 -13.51 -13.33
N GLY A 54 4.69 -12.67 -12.33
CA GLY A 54 3.80 -11.63 -11.82
C GLY A 54 2.69 -12.18 -10.92
N VAL A 55 2.86 -13.37 -10.33
CA VAL A 55 1.90 -13.96 -9.39
C VAL A 55 2.20 -13.47 -7.98
N LEU A 56 1.23 -12.80 -7.36
CA LEU A 56 1.33 -12.35 -5.97
C LEU A 56 0.95 -13.48 -5.00
N SER A 57 1.76 -13.66 -3.97
CA SER A 57 1.52 -14.59 -2.87
C SER A 57 1.84 -13.95 -1.51
N ILE A 58 1.18 -14.43 -0.45
CA ILE A 58 1.47 -13.95 0.92
C ILE A 58 2.71 -14.63 1.44
N GLN A 59 3.62 -13.82 1.98
CA GLN A 59 4.77 -14.29 2.73
C GLN A 59 4.53 -14.09 4.22
N LEU A 60 4.45 -15.20 4.96
CA LEU A 60 4.34 -15.20 6.42
C LEU A 60 5.71 -15.44 7.04
N VAL A 61 6.18 -14.47 7.82
CA VAL A 61 7.39 -14.60 8.62
C VAL A 61 7.00 -14.85 10.07
N ARG A 62 7.51 -15.95 10.63
CA ARG A 62 7.22 -16.37 12.00
C ARG A 62 8.34 -15.93 12.93
N ASP A 63 8.04 -15.08 13.90
CA ASP A 63 8.92 -14.74 15.02
C ASP A 63 8.19 -14.98 16.35
N PRO A 64 8.05 -16.25 16.76
CA PRO A 64 7.24 -16.62 17.92
C PRO A 64 7.77 -16.02 19.23
N THR A 65 9.07 -15.75 19.34
CA THR A 65 9.71 -15.18 20.55
C THR A 65 9.93 -13.66 20.46
N GLY A 66 9.74 -13.07 19.28
CA GLY A 66 10.06 -11.67 19.01
C GLY A 66 11.56 -11.35 19.08
N GLU A 67 12.43 -12.36 19.17
CA GLU A 67 13.88 -12.16 19.36
C GLU A 67 14.56 -11.62 18.12
N LEU A 68 14.14 -12.10 16.94
CA LEU A 68 14.67 -11.61 15.67
C LEU A 68 14.31 -10.13 15.47
N SER A 69 13.05 -9.78 15.74
CA SER A 69 12.57 -8.40 15.64
C SER A 69 13.31 -7.48 16.59
N ARG A 70 13.49 -7.90 17.86
CA ARG A 70 14.26 -7.14 18.87
C ARG A 70 15.73 -6.97 18.49
N THR A 71 16.33 -7.98 17.86
CA THR A 71 17.73 -7.92 17.41
C THR A 71 17.89 -6.90 16.30
N ARG A 72 17.04 -6.95 15.25
CA ARG A 72 17.05 -5.94 14.16
C ARG A 72 16.84 -4.52 14.68
N MET A 73 15.90 -4.35 15.60
CA MET A 73 15.63 -3.05 16.23
C MET A 73 16.87 -2.49 16.94
N ARG A 74 17.58 -3.30 17.75
CA ARG A 74 18.79 -2.88 18.46
C ARG A 74 19.91 -2.49 17.50
N GLU A 75 20.12 -3.27 16.45
CA GLU A 75 21.13 -3.00 15.43
C GLU A 75 20.85 -1.69 14.69
N ALA A 76 19.61 -1.48 14.26
CA ALA A 76 19.21 -0.24 13.59
C ALA A 76 19.35 0.98 14.50
N THR A 77 18.87 0.88 15.75
CA THR A 77 18.95 1.99 16.73
C THR A 77 20.41 2.42 16.96
N SER A 78 21.36 1.49 16.93
CA SER A 78 22.79 1.82 17.11
C SER A 78 23.43 2.58 15.94
N LYS A 79 22.82 2.53 14.74
CA LYS A 79 23.33 3.15 13.52
C LYS A 79 22.66 4.49 13.18
N LEU A 80 21.44 4.73 13.69
CA LEU A 80 20.72 5.97 13.42
C LEU A 80 21.40 7.17 14.09
N ALA A 81 21.46 8.28 13.35
CA ALA A 81 21.87 9.56 13.93
C ALA A 81 20.93 9.95 15.09
N PRO A 82 21.44 10.52 16.20
CA PRO A 82 20.60 10.86 17.37
C PRO A 82 19.38 11.73 17.06
N GLU A 83 19.54 12.72 16.18
CA GLU A 83 18.44 13.61 15.76
C GLU A 83 17.36 12.86 14.98
N LEU A 84 17.76 11.92 14.11
CA LEU A 84 16.83 11.12 13.32
C LEU A 84 16.06 10.12 14.20
N ALA A 85 16.74 9.54 15.18
CA ALA A 85 16.17 8.59 16.13
C ALA A 85 15.13 9.23 17.07
N ARG A 86 15.25 10.53 17.34
CA ARG A 86 14.35 11.26 18.24
C ARG A 86 12.94 11.36 17.64
N PRO A 87 11.88 11.01 18.40
CA PRO A 87 10.51 11.26 17.99
C PRO A 87 10.21 12.75 17.83
N SER A 88 9.45 13.08 16.80
CA SER A 88 8.99 14.42 16.46
C SER A 88 7.51 14.41 16.14
N THR A 89 6.76 15.36 16.69
CA THR A 89 5.33 15.51 16.40
C THR A 89 5.09 16.16 15.05
N LEU A 90 6.07 16.89 14.52
CA LEU A 90 5.96 17.67 13.30
C LEU A 90 7.34 17.85 12.66
N ARG A 91 7.92 16.76 12.15
CA ARG A 91 9.13 16.82 11.33
C ARG A 91 8.77 17.41 9.97
N LYS A 92 9.60 18.30 9.46
CA LYS A 92 9.44 19.01 8.20
C LYS A 92 10.50 18.55 7.21
N VAL A 93 10.09 18.33 5.96
CA VAL A 93 10.94 17.93 4.84
C VAL A 93 10.73 18.91 3.70
N SER A 94 11.77 19.66 3.32
CA SER A 94 11.75 20.51 2.12
C SER A 94 12.01 19.62 0.89
N LEU A 95 11.02 19.55 0.00
CA LEU A 95 11.02 18.66 -1.16
C LEU A 95 12.08 19.06 -2.19
N ASN A 96 12.16 20.34 -2.49
CA ASN A 96 13.11 20.89 -3.45
C ASN A 96 14.55 20.81 -2.93
N ARG A 97 14.80 20.98 -1.62
CA ARG A 97 16.14 20.76 -1.04
C ARG A 97 16.52 19.30 -0.99
N LEU A 98 15.58 18.41 -0.66
CA LEU A 98 15.81 16.97 -0.67
C LEU A 98 16.23 16.51 -2.08
N GLU A 99 15.50 16.94 -3.10
CA GLU A 99 15.80 16.66 -4.50
C GLU A 99 17.19 17.18 -4.90
N GLY A 100 17.49 18.45 -4.62
CA GLY A 100 18.80 19.03 -4.94
C GLY A 100 19.96 18.34 -4.21
N THR A 101 19.74 17.93 -2.96
CA THR A 101 20.76 17.18 -2.20
C THR A 101 20.95 15.78 -2.78
N LEU A 102 19.87 15.09 -3.15
CA LEU A 102 19.97 13.80 -3.82
C LEU A 102 20.68 13.93 -5.18
N ALA A 103 20.35 14.94 -5.99
CA ALA A 103 20.98 15.18 -7.27
C ALA A 103 22.49 15.36 -7.15
N ALA A 104 22.96 16.14 -6.15
CA ALA A 104 24.39 16.32 -5.89
C ALA A 104 25.10 15.01 -5.49
N ARG A 105 24.42 14.14 -4.74
CA ARG A 105 24.94 12.80 -4.37
C ARG A 105 25.06 11.90 -5.59
N LEU A 106 24.01 11.82 -6.41
CA LEU A 106 24.00 11.01 -7.63
C LEU A 106 25.09 11.47 -8.62
N ALA A 107 25.27 12.78 -8.78
CA ALA A 107 26.35 13.35 -9.60
C ALA A 107 27.75 12.97 -9.09
N SER A 108 27.88 12.68 -7.79
CA SER A 108 29.12 12.23 -7.15
C SER A 108 29.26 10.70 -7.12
N GLY A 109 28.37 9.96 -7.79
CA GLY A 109 28.34 8.49 -7.80
C GLY A 109 27.91 7.87 -6.47
N GLN A 110 27.21 8.62 -5.63
CA GLN A 110 26.69 8.17 -4.33
C GLN A 110 25.19 7.93 -4.40
N ASP A 111 24.72 6.92 -3.67
CA ASP A 111 23.29 6.63 -3.53
C ASP A 111 22.60 7.55 -2.51
N ALA A 112 21.25 7.54 -2.55
CA ALA A 112 20.40 8.07 -1.48
C ALA A 112 20.75 7.43 -0.13
N THR A 113 20.93 8.27 0.88
CA THR A 113 21.11 7.84 2.28
C THR A 113 19.82 7.27 2.85
N GLU A 114 19.90 6.52 3.95
CA GLU A 114 18.70 5.92 4.57
C GLU A 114 17.69 6.98 5.02
N ASP A 115 18.16 8.12 5.56
CA ASP A 115 17.26 9.21 5.94
C ASP A 115 16.53 9.80 4.73
N MET A 116 17.17 9.89 3.56
CA MET A 116 16.50 10.28 2.31
C MET A 116 15.45 9.23 1.89
N ARG A 117 15.84 7.95 1.84
CA ARG A 117 14.97 6.84 1.40
C ARG A 117 13.70 6.75 2.24
N TYR A 118 13.80 7.06 3.54
CA TYR A 118 12.68 6.95 4.48
C TYR A 118 12.17 8.31 4.98
N LEU A 119 12.36 9.36 4.17
CA LEU A 119 11.83 10.73 4.40
C LEU A 119 12.02 11.22 5.85
N ALA A 120 13.24 11.06 6.35
CA ALA A 120 13.64 11.39 7.71
C ALA A 120 12.75 10.77 8.80
N GLY A 121 12.21 9.56 8.56
CA GLY A 121 11.39 8.85 9.53
C GLY A 121 9.93 9.32 9.61
N LEU A 122 9.45 10.12 8.64
CA LEU A 122 8.05 10.51 8.58
C LEU A 122 7.15 9.27 8.57
N THR A 123 6.24 9.18 9.53
CA THR A 123 5.26 8.08 9.63
C THR A 123 3.92 8.42 8.98
N ARG A 124 3.68 9.71 8.72
CA ARG A 124 2.49 10.25 8.07
C ARG A 124 2.73 11.70 7.62
N ILE A 125 2.13 12.11 6.50
CA ILE A 125 1.96 13.54 6.17
C ILE A 125 0.70 14.07 6.83
N THR A 126 0.86 15.18 7.52
CA THR A 126 -0.25 15.94 8.11
C THR A 126 -0.35 17.34 7.56
N HIS A 127 0.74 17.90 7.02
CA HIS A 127 0.75 19.25 6.48
C HIS A 127 1.53 19.35 5.18
N VAL A 128 1.13 20.30 4.35
CA VAL A 128 1.93 20.86 3.26
C VAL A 128 2.02 22.36 3.48
N PHE A 129 3.23 22.91 3.43
CA PHE A 129 3.48 24.34 3.54
C PHE A 129 4.26 24.82 2.33
N TYR A 130 3.95 26.04 1.90
CA TYR A 130 4.77 26.77 0.96
C TYR A 130 5.32 28.03 1.63
N TYR A 131 6.62 28.28 1.44
CA TYR A 131 7.32 29.45 1.95
C TYR A 131 7.86 30.28 0.76
N PRO A 132 7.12 31.29 0.28
CA PRO A 132 7.53 32.09 -0.89
C PRO A 132 8.91 32.75 -0.74
N GLU A 133 9.30 33.08 0.50
CA GLU A 133 10.54 33.80 0.82
C GLU A 133 11.78 32.96 0.53
N THR A 134 11.69 31.65 0.74
CA THR A 134 12.78 30.69 0.48
C THR A 134 12.47 29.74 -0.67
N ARG A 135 11.26 29.85 -1.25
CA ARG A 135 10.72 28.99 -2.31
C ARG A 135 10.67 27.50 -1.94
N ASP A 136 10.59 27.21 -0.64
CA ASP A 136 10.55 25.84 -0.14
C ASP A 136 9.12 25.29 -0.16
N ILE A 137 8.96 24.12 -0.77
CA ILE A 137 7.74 23.30 -0.65
C ILE A 137 8.01 22.24 0.40
N VAL A 138 7.22 22.24 1.47
CA VAL A 138 7.51 21.48 2.68
C VAL A 138 6.37 20.54 2.98
N ILE A 139 6.65 19.25 3.15
CA ILE A 139 5.73 18.29 3.76
C ILE A 139 6.09 18.13 5.24
N ALA A 140 5.09 17.93 6.09
CA ALA A 140 5.34 17.77 7.51
C ALA A 140 4.39 16.80 8.22
N GLY A 141 4.86 16.19 9.30
CA GLY A 141 4.06 15.33 10.16
C GLY A 141 4.85 14.56 11.22
N PRO A 142 4.20 13.63 11.92
CA PRO A 142 4.86 12.85 12.96
C PRO A 142 5.97 11.98 12.36
N ALA A 143 7.12 11.99 13.00
CA ALA A 143 8.28 11.20 12.62
C ALA A 143 8.96 10.58 13.83
N GLU A 144 9.73 9.53 13.59
CA GLU A 144 10.51 8.86 14.61
C GLU A 144 11.66 8.06 13.97
N GLY A 145 12.59 7.56 14.78
CA GLY A 145 13.57 6.59 14.30
C GLY A 145 12.88 5.33 13.76
N PHE A 146 13.54 4.63 12.84
CA PHE A 146 12.94 3.53 12.10
C PHE A 146 13.90 2.36 11.91
N PHE A 147 13.35 1.20 11.54
CA PHE A 147 14.11 0.02 11.16
C PHE A 147 13.33 -0.85 10.18
N LEU A 148 14.02 -1.78 9.53
CA LEU A 148 13.37 -2.77 8.67
C LEU A 148 12.90 -3.97 9.50
N ASP A 149 11.61 -4.26 9.43
CA ASP A 149 11.02 -5.45 10.04
C ASP A 149 11.51 -6.73 9.35
N LEU A 150 11.03 -7.90 9.79
CA LEU A 150 11.47 -9.18 9.23
C LEU A 150 11.06 -9.40 7.75
N THR A 151 10.07 -8.66 7.27
CA THR A 151 9.62 -8.66 5.86
C THR A 151 10.38 -7.65 5.00
N GLY A 152 11.25 -6.84 5.60
CA GLY A 152 12.00 -5.79 4.92
C GLY A 152 11.27 -4.46 4.86
N ARG A 153 10.16 -4.30 5.60
CA ARG A 153 9.35 -3.08 5.59
C ARG A 153 9.85 -2.06 6.62
N PRO A 154 9.97 -0.77 6.26
CA PRO A 154 10.38 0.26 7.21
C PRO A 154 9.24 0.59 8.18
N ILE A 155 9.51 0.41 9.48
CA ILE A 155 8.57 0.73 10.56
C ILE A 155 9.23 1.58 11.64
N GLY A 156 8.43 2.43 12.30
CA GLY A 156 8.87 3.29 13.39
C GLY A 156 9.22 2.51 14.65
N LEU A 157 10.26 2.96 15.35
CA LEU A 157 10.81 2.31 16.55
C LEU A 157 9.83 2.31 17.73
N HIS A 158 9.03 3.36 17.89
CA HIS A 158 8.11 3.51 19.01
C HIS A 158 6.68 3.14 18.63
N SER A 159 6.18 3.63 17.48
CA SER A 159 4.78 3.38 17.11
C SER A 159 4.56 2.05 16.39
N GLY A 160 5.60 1.46 15.79
CA GLY A 160 5.47 0.31 14.90
C GLY A 160 4.72 0.59 13.59
N ARG A 161 4.38 1.85 13.31
CA ARG A 161 3.71 2.27 12.07
C ARG A 161 4.69 2.23 10.90
N ALA A 162 4.15 2.06 9.70
CA ALA A 162 4.94 2.21 8.50
C ALA A 162 5.51 3.63 8.36
N VAL A 163 6.75 3.69 7.89
CA VAL A 163 7.46 4.92 7.56
C VAL A 163 7.29 5.20 6.07
N MET A 164 7.25 6.47 5.69
CA MET A 164 7.08 6.91 4.32
C MET A 164 8.36 6.73 3.52
N GLU A 165 8.21 6.35 2.26
CA GLU A 165 9.34 6.03 1.38
C GLU A 165 9.45 7.08 0.27
N LEU A 166 10.68 7.44 -0.08
CA LEU A 166 10.99 8.42 -1.11
C LEU A 166 10.43 7.99 -2.47
N ASP A 167 10.53 6.71 -2.79
CA ASP A 167 10.07 6.16 -4.06
C ASP A 167 8.55 6.38 -4.21
N ASP A 168 7.77 6.20 -3.15
CA ASP A 168 6.32 6.43 -3.15
C ASP A 168 5.96 7.92 -3.25
N LEU A 169 6.75 8.80 -2.62
CA LEU A 169 6.62 10.24 -2.81
C LEU A 169 6.88 10.63 -4.26
N ILE A 170 7.91 10.07 -4.89
CA ILE A 170 8.23 10.34 -6.30
C ILE A 170 7.10 9.85 -7.21
N VAL A 171 6.50 8.69 -6.95
CA VAL A 171 5.31 8.23 -7.69
C VAL A 171 4.18 9.26 -7.60
N ALA A 172 3.87 9.75 -6.39
CA ALA A 172 2.82 10.74 -6.20
C ALA A 172 3.13 12.07 -6.91
N LEU A 173 4.36 12.56 -6.82
CA LEU A 173 4.79 13.79 -7.50
C LEU A 173 4.75 13.64 -9.04
N ARG A 174 5.14 12.49 -9.59
CA ARG A 174 5.04 12.20 -11.03
C ARG A 174 3.60 12.06 -11.51
N ALA A 175 2.69 11.58 -10.67
CA ALA A 175 1.26 11.52 -11.00
C ALA A 175 0.60 12.91 -11.07
N PHE A 176 1.22 13.92 -10.45
CA PHE A 176 0.78 15.32 -10.40
C PHE A 176 1.99 16.25 -10.65
N SER A 177 2.63 16.10 -11.82
CA SER A 177 3.85 16.79 -12.21
C SER A 177 3.66 18.26 -12.63
N PRO A 178 4.73 19.05 -12.74
CA PRO A 178 4.70 20.45 -13.21
C PRO A 178 4.14 20.62 -14.64
N ASP A 179 4.26 19.60 -15.50
CA ASP A 179 3.78 19.61 -16.89
C ASP A 179 2.25 19.76 -17.03
N GLY A 180 1.53 19.72 -15.92
CA GLY A 180 0.08 19.89 -15.85
C GLY A 180 -0.69 18.64 -16.27
N ILE A 181 -0.03 17.51 -16.56
CA ILE A 181 -0.70 16.22 -16.71
C ILE A 181 -1.25 15.84 -15.34
N ARG A 182 -2.55 15.57 -15.32
CA ARG A 182 -3.26 15.25 -14.07
C ARG A 182 -3.70 13.81 -14.13
N THR A 183 -3.31 13.02 -13.14
CA THR A 183 -3.82 11.66 -12.98
C THR A 183 -5.23 11.72 -12.36
N PRO A 184 -6.31 11.44 -13.11
CA PRO A 184 -7.66 11.57 -12.58
C PRO A 184 -7.98 10.49 -11.55
N LEU A 185 -7.36 9.32 -11.67
CA LEU A 185 -7.57 8.14 -10.85
C LEU A 185 -6.25 7.40 -10.70
N ILE A 186 -5.86 7.15 -9.45
CA ILE A 186 -4.86 6.13 -9.09
C ILE A 186 -5.66 4.96 -8.52
N GLY A 187 -5.48 3.77 -9.07
CA GLY A 187 -6.23 2.63 -8.58
C GLY A 187 -5.66 1.28 -8.95
N VAL A 188 -6.10 0.29 -8.18
CA VAL A 188 -5.91 -1.13 -8.45
C VAL A 188 -7.26 -1.80 -8.50
N SER A 189 -7.42 -2.81 -9.36
CA SER A 189 -8.54 -3.73 -9.34
C SER A 189 -8.02 -5.16 -9.38
N ILE A 190 -8.58 -6.01 -8.54
CA ILE A 190 -8.36 -7.46 -8.58
C ILE A 190 -9.69 -8.08 -8.99
N ASP A 191 -9.74 -8.68 -10.18
CA ASP A 191 -10.98 -9.23 -10.73
C ASP A 191 -10.73 -10.62 -11.35
N PRO A 192 -11.63 -11.59 -11.15
CA PRO A 192 -11.54 -12.85 -11.88
C PRO A 192 -11.74 -12.66 -13.38
N THR A 193 -11.19 -13.60 -14.14
CA THR A 193 -11.34 -13.57 -15.60
C THR A 193 -12.78 -13.94 -16.00
N GLN A 194 -13.20 -13.50 -17.18
CA GLN A 194 -14.52 -13.86 -17.73
C GLN A 194 -14.66 -15.38 -17.84
N GLU A 195 -13.62 -16.07 -18.30
CA GLU A 195 -13.59 -17.53 -18.39
C GLU A 195 -13.67 -18.19 -17.01
N GLY A 196 -13.04 -17.60 -15.98
CA GLY A 196 -13.13 -18.05 -14.60
C GLY A 196 -14.56 -17.94 -14.05
N LEU A 197 -15.25 -16.85 -14.36
CA LEU A 197 -16.65 -16.66 -13.99
C LEU A 197 -17.59 -17.63 -14.73
N GLN A 198 -17.34 -17.89 -16.02
CA GLN A 198 -18.10 -18.90 -16.78
C GLN A 198 -17.92 -20.31 -16.20
N ARG A 199 -16.67 -20.72 -15.90
CA ARG A 199 -16.39 -22.00 -15.24
C ARG A 199 -17.02 -22.09 -13.86
N LEU A 200 -17.03 -20.99 -13.10
CA LEU A 200 -17.69 -20.93 -11.81
C LEU A 200 -19.20 -21.15 -11.95
N ASN A 201 -19.86 -20.45 -12.87
CA ASN A 201 -21.29 -20.63 -13.14
C ASN A 201 -21.62 -22.07 -13.51
N GLN A 202 -20.82 -22.68 -14.39
CA GLN A 202 -20.97 -24.09 -14.75
C GLN A 202 -20.84 -25.00 -13.52
N PHE A 203 -19.76 -24.83 -12.73
CA PHE A 203 -19.53 -25.61 -11.53
C PHE A 203 -20.67 -25.49 -10.49
N LEU A 204 -21.16 -24.28 -10.24
CA LEU A 204 -22.27 -24.04 -9.31
C LEU A 204 -23.58 -24.67 -9.81
N SER A 205 -23.82 -24.69 -11.13
CA SER A 205 -24.99 -25.35 -11.73
C SER A 205 -24.96 -26.87 -11.54
N GLU A 206 -23.77 -27.49 -11.66
CA GLU A 206 -23.56 -28.93 -11.47
C GLU A 206 -23.66 -29.35 -10.00
N VAL A 207 -23.17 -28.53 -9.08
CA VAL A 207 -23.30 -28.75 -7.63
C VAL A 207 -24.76 -28.63 -7.18
N GLY A 208 -25.53 -27.71 -7.77
CA GLY A 208 -26.96 -27.55 -7.51
C GLY A 208 -27.30 -27.38 -6.01
N ASN A 209 -28.40 -27.98 -5.55
CA ASN A 209 -28.81 -27.98 -4.13
C ASN A 209 -28.10 -29.08 -3.29
N ARG A 210 -27.13 -29.83 -3.85
CA ARG A 210 -26.51 -31.00 -3.20
C ARG A 210 -25.40 -30.64 -2.20
N VAL A 211 -25.56 -29.51 -1.52
CA VAL A 211 -24.59 -29.01 -0.53
C VAL A 211 -24.92 -29.65 0.82
N SER A 212 -24.11 -30.63 1.23
CA SER A 212 -24.08 -31.15 2.61
C SER A 212 -22.85 -30.57 3.33
N ARG A 213 -22.94 -30.39 4.66
CA ARG A 213 -21.83 -29.85 5.49
C ARG A 213 -20.52 -30.63 5.32
N GLY A 214 -20.57 -31.93 4.99
CA GLY A 214 -19.38 -32.75 4.74
C GLY A 214 -18.65 -32.47 3.41
N ASN A 215 -19.27 -31.74 2.47
CA ASN A 215 -18.71 -31.43 1.15
C ASN A 215 -18.15 -30.01 1.03
N ALA A 216 -18.25 -29.18 2.07
CA ALA A 216 -17.93 -27.75 2.01
C ALA A 216 -16.49 -27.49 1.53
N ALA A 217 -15.50 -28.19 2.09
CA ALA A 217 -14.09 -28.04 1.70
C ALA A 217 -13.83 -28.45 0.25
N ARG A 218 -14.44 -29.56 -0.21
CA ARG A 218 -14.34 -30.02 -1.60
C ARG A 218 -14.97 -29.02 -2.58
N ILE A 219 -16.11 -28.45 -2.20
CA ILE A 219 -16.79 -27.45 -3.03
C ILE A 219 -15.97 -26.16 -3.09
N ALA A 220 -15.38 -25.72 -1.98
CA ALA A 220 -14.51 -24.55 -1.95
C ALA A 220 -13.28 -24.71 -2.85
N ALA A 221 -12.65 -25.89 -2.81
CA ALA A 221 -11.55 -26.23 -3.71
C ALA A 221 -12.02 -26.20 -5.18
N GLY A 222 -13.21 -26.74 -5.47
CA GLY A 222 -13.80 -26.69 -6.81
C GLY A 222 -14.10 -25.26 -7.28
N VAL A 223 -14.62 -24.38 -6.41
CA VAL A 223 -14.82 -22.96 -6.74
C VAL A 223 -13.47 -22.26 -6.98
N LYS A 224 -12.47 -22.47 -6.11
CA LYS A 224 -11.13 -21.90 -6.28
C LYS A 224 -10.53 -22.34 -7.62
N GLN A 225 -10.64 -23.62 -7.95
CA GLN A 225 -10.17 -24.18 -9.21
C GLN A 225 -10.94 -23.62 -10.43
N ALA A 226 -12.26 -23.49 -10.33
CA ALA A 226 -13.09 -22.97 -11.41
C ALA A 226 -12.74 -21.49 -11.70
N LEU A 227 -12.68 -20.66 -10.67
CA LEU A 227 -12.28 -19.26 -10.78
C LEU A 227 -10.86 -19.12 -11.35
N GLY A 228 -9.90 -19.89 -10.84
CA GLY A 228 -8.50 -19.78 -11.22
C GLY A 228 -7.84 -18.52 -10.67
N HIS A 229 -6.77 -18.05 -11.33
CA HIS A 229 -6.15 -16.78 -10.96
C HIS A 229 -7.03 -15.59 -11.35
N GLN A 230 -6.95 -14.53 -10.55
CA GLN A 230 -7.60 -13.25 -10.82
C GLN A 230 -6.59 -12.29 -11.45
N ASN A 231 -7.05 -11.44 -12.35
CA ASN A 231 -6.25 -10.42 -12.99
C ASN A 231 -6.09 -9.22 -12.07
N VAL A 232 -4.87 -8.67 -12.04
CA VAL A 232 -4.55 -7.41 -11.39
C VAL A 232 -4.43 -6.34 -12.46
N SER A 233 -5.19 -5.26 -12.30
CA SER A 233 -5.11 -4.07 -13.14
C SER A 233 -4.68 -2.88 -12.29
N VAL A 234 -3.72 -2.08 -12.75
CA VAL A 234 -3.30 -0.83 -12.09
C VAL A 234 -3.52 0.34 -13.06
N THR A 235 -3.98 1.47 -12.56
CA THR A 235 -4.29 2.67 -13.33
C THR A 235 -3.67 3.90 -12.67
N GLY A 236 -3.16 4.83 -13.48
CA GLY A 236 -2.63 6.12 -13.04
C GLY A 236 -1.17 6.14 -12.59
N ILE A 237 -0.56 4.98 -12.36
CA ILE A 237 0.84 4.82 -11.93
C ILE A 237 1.47 3.59 -12.61
N SER A 238 2.80 3.49 -12.59
CA SER A 238 3.49 2.29 -13.09
C SER A 238 3.28 1.08 -12.16
N THR A 239 3.04 -0.08 -12.75
CA THR A 239 2.90 -1.37 -12.05
C THR A 239 4.20 -1.87 -11.43
N LYS A 240 5.34 -1.28 -11.77
CA LYS A 240 6.68 -1.67 -11.33
C LYS A 240 7.18 -0.90 -10.11
N THR A 241 6.27 -0.27 -9.38
CA THR A 241 6.60 0.57 -8.22
C THR A 241 6.17 -0.10 -6.92
N HIS A 242 6.86 0.22 -5.82
CA HIS A 242 6.43 -0.16 -4.48
C HIS A 242 4.99 0.30 -4.20
N PHE A 243 4.65 1.53 -4.60
CA PHE A 243 3.30 2.09 -4.55
C PHE A 243 2.23 1.13 -5.08
N ALA A 244 2.42 0.59 -6.30
CA ALA A 244 1.48 -0.36 -6.89
C ALA A 244 1.38 -1.66 -6.08
N GLN A 245 2.51 -2.19 -5.59
CA GLN A 245 2.54 -3.42 -4.79
C GLN A 245 1.76 -3.26 -3.48
N VAL A 246 1.92 -2.15 -2.77
CA VAL A 246 1.19 -1.86 -1.52
C VAL A 246 -0.32 -1.80 -1.77
N LEU A 247 -0.76 -1.13 -2.84
CA LEU A 247 -2.18 -1.05 -3.17
C LEU A 247 -2.78 -2.44 -3.43
N VAL A 248 -2.07 -3.26 -4.21
CA VAL A 248 -2.52 -4.62 -4.55
C VAL A 248 -2.53 -5.51 -3.29
N GLU A 249 -1.49 -5.43 -2.46
CA GLU A 249 -1.43 -6.16 -1.20
C GLU A 249 -2.60 -5.78 -0.27
N ALA A 250 -2.85 -4.48 -0.09
CA ALA A 250 -3.89 -4.00 0.81
C ALA A 250 -5.29 -4.49 0.38
N ASP A 251 -5.60 -4.43 -0.91
CA ASP A 251 -6.85 -4.98 -1.46
C ASP A 251 -6.92 -6.50 -1.30
N TYR A 252 -5.85 -7.21 -1.67
CA TYR A 252 -5.82 -8.67 -1.58
C TYR A 252 -6.02 -9.15 -0.13
N ARG A 253 -5.38 -8.50 0.85
CA ARG A 253 -5.57 -8.81 2.27
C ARG A 253 -6.96 -8.45 2.78
N MET A 254 -7.53 -7.34 2.33
CA MET A 254 -8.93 -7.00 2.65
C MET A 254 -9.89 -8.09 2.13
N LYS A 255 -9.66 -8.62 0.93
CA LYS A 255 -10.44 -9.75 0.41
C LYS A 255 -10.31 -10.97 1.32
N LEU A 256 -9.10 -11.33 1.75
CA LEU A 256 -8.90 -12.46 2.67
C LEU A 256 -9.62 -12.27 4.01
N ILE A 257 -9.60 -11.05 4.56
CA ILE A 257 -10.35 -10.70 5.78
C ILE A 257 -11.85 -10.84 5.54
N SER A 258 -12.36 -10.35 4.41
CA SER A 258 -13.79 -10.38 4.09
C SER A 258 -14.37 -11.80 4.00
N VAL A 259 -13.55 -12.78 3.59
CA VAL A 259 -13.91 -14.20 3.54
C VAL A 259 -13.41 -15.01 4.74
N ALA A 260 -12.88 -14.37 5.78
CA ALA A 260 -12.33 -15.02 6.97
C ALA A 260 -11.20 -16.03 6.70
N LEU A 261 -10.40 -15.82 5.65
CA LEU A 261 -9.14 -16.53 5.40
C LEU A 261 -7.96 -15.85 6.10
N GLU A 262 -8.08 -14.56 6.38
CA GLU A 262 -7.15 -13.80 7.21
C GLU A 262 -7.89 -13.27 8.45
N ARG A 263 -7.25 -13.37 9.63
CA ARG A 263 -7.75 -12.75 10.85
C ARG A 263 -6.96 -11.45 11.08
N PRO A 264 -7.60 -10.28 10.99
CA PRO A 264 -6.91 -9.02 11.23
C PRO A 264 -6.49 -8.90 12.72
N PRO A 265 -5.47 -8.09 13.04
CA PRO A 265 -5.01 -7.84 14.41
C PRO A 265 -5.98 -6.96 15.25
N VAL A 266 -7.15 -6.67 14.70
CA VAL A 266 -8.23 -5.89 15.29
C VAL A 266 -9.56 -6.58 14.98
N GLU A 267 -10.54 -6.47 15.86
CA GLU A 267 -11.83 -7.16 15.72
C GLU A 267 -12.68 -6.55 14.59
N ILE A 268 -12.51 -7.07 13.36
CA ILE A 268 -13.34 -6.77 12.19
C ILE A 268 -14.05 -8.06 11.79
N GLY A 269 -15.35 -8.15 12.10
CA GLY A 269 -16.16 -9.31 11.70
C GLY A 269 -16.28 -9.41 10.18
N SER A 270 -16.03 -10.59 9.62
CA SER A 270 -15.98 -10.82 8.17
C SER A 270 -17.35 -10.64 7.48
N TYR A 271 -17.34 -10.37 6.17
CA TYR A 271 -18.56 -10.29 5.37
C TYR A 271 -19.32 -11.63 5.39
N VAL A 272 -18.61 -12.75 5.25
CA VAL A 272 -19.23 -14.09 5.24
C VAL A 272 -19.91 -14.43 6.57
N ASP A 273 -19.38 -13.95 7.70
CA ASP A 273 -20.02 -14.13 9.01
C ASP A 273 -21.30 -13.29 9.13
N ARG A 274 -21.33 -12.08 8.54
CA ARG A 274 -22.48 -11.17 8.55
C ARG A 274 -23.58 -11.57 7.58
N ALA A 275 -23.24 -12.21 6.46
CA ALA A 275 -24.18 -12.51 5.39
C ALA A 275 -25.35 -13.41 5.86
N ASN A 276 -26.57 -13.12 5.38
CA ASN A 276 -27.74 -13.98 5.58
C ASN A 276 -28.02 -14.75 4.27
N PRO A 277 -27.90 -16.09 4.26
CA PRO A 277 -28.07 -16.90 3.05
C PRO A 277 -29.43 -16.77 2.38
N ARG A 278 -30.46 -16.36 3.13
CA ARG A 278 -31.83 -16.18 2.60
C ARG A 278 -32.04 -14.82 1.93
N ALA A 279 -31.14 -13.87 2.15
CA ALA A 279 -31.23 -12.49 1.65
C ALA A 279 -30.28 -12.21 0.47
N VAL A 280 -29.39 -13.14 0.13
CA VAL A 280 -28.38 -12.98 -0.93
C VAL A 280 -28.71 -13.93 -2.07
N SER A 281 -28.84 -13.41 -3.29
CA SER A 281 -29.04 -14.24 -4.49
C SER A 281 -27.83 -15.15 -4.73
N ARG A 282 -28.05 -16.34 -5.31
CA ARG A 282 -26.98 -17.32 -5.60
C ARG A 282 -25.86 -16.77 -6.51
N ASN A 283 -26.16 -15.75 -7.31
CA ASN A 283 -25.22 -15.09 -8.21
C ASN A 283 -24.92 -13.63 -7.80
N ALA A 284 -25.39 -13.19 -6.63
CA ALA A 284 -25.11 -11.84 -6.12
C ALA A 284 -23.72 -11.80 -5.48
N LEU A 285 -22.96 -10.80 -5.88
CA LEU A 285 -21.58 -10.60 -5.46
C LEU A 285 -21.46 -9.24 -4.80
N ALA A 286 -20.68 -9.20 -3.72
CA ALA A 286 -20.25 -7.95 -3.12
C ALA A 286 -18.89 -7.57 -3.72
N ARG A 287 -18.77 -6.33 -4.18
CA ARG A 287 -17.50 -5.69 -4.51
C ARG A 287 -17.12 -4.80 -3.34
N PHE A 288 -15.85 -4.83 -2.94
CA PHE A 288 -15.32 -3.97 -1.88
C PHE A 288 -14.10 -3.22 -2.39
N TYR A 289 -14.04 -1.90 -2.22
CA TYR A 289 -12.83 -1.16 -2.58
C TYR A 289 -12.54 -0.03 -1.61
N PHE A 290 -11.25 0.26 -1.43
CA PHE A 290 -10.81 1.37 -0.62
C PHE A 290 -10.90 2.68 -1.39
N THR A 291 -11.27 3.75 -0.72
CA THR A 291 -11.23 5.11 -1.26
C THR A 291 -10.89 6.11 -0.16
N PRO A 292 -10.25 7.26 -0.47
CA PRO A 292 -10.01 8.29 0.52
C PRO A 292 -11.28 8.77 1.20
N ASN A 293 -11.20 9.15 2.47
CA ASN A 293 -12.19 10.06 3.03
C ASN A 293 -11.91 11.47 2.50
N TYR A 294 -12.65 11.91 1.47
CA TYR A 294 -12.37 13.17 0.78
C TYR A 294 -12.61 14.43 1.64
N GLU A 295 -13.36 14.35 2.73
CA GLU A 295 -13.50 15.43 3.70
C GLU A 295 -12.32 15.42 4.69
N CYS A 296 -11.12 15.67 4.18
CA CYS A 296 -9.90 15.61 4.98
C CYS A 296 -8.97 16.82 4.83
N VAL A 297 -9.20 17.71 3.86
CA VAL A 297 -8.28 18.82 3.59
C VAL A 297 -8.78 20.09 4.27
N ARG A 298 -7.99 20.62 5.21
CA ARG A 298 -8.10 22.01 5.68
C ARG A 298 -7.05 22.86 4.97
N ALA A 299 -7.38 24.07 4.52
CA ALA A 299 -6.41 24.97 3.88
C ALA A 299 -6.60 26.42 4.31
N THR A 300 -5.51 27.18 4.27
CA THR A 300 -5.52 28.62 4.52
C THR A 300 -6.05 29.39 3.31
N GLU A 301 -6.63 30.58 3.55
CA GLU A 301 -7.19 31.43 2.48
C GLU A 301 -6.13 31.91 1.49
N ASP A 302 -4.90 32.16 1.97
CA ASP A 302 -3.76 32.53 1.13
C ASP A 302 -3.19 31.34 0.32
N GLY A 303 -3.70 30.12 0.55
CA GLY A 303 -3.26 28.92 -0.14
C GLY A 303 -1.82 28.51 0.20
N LEU A 304 -1.22 29.01 1.29
CA LEU A 304 0.17 28.71 1.68
C LEU A 304 0.31 27.53 2.65
N ALA A 305 -0.80 27.03 3.21
CA ALA A 305 -0.81 25.86 4.06
C ALA A 305 -2.01 24.95 3.80
N MET A 306 -1.74 23.65 3.87
CA MET A 306 -2.73 22.58 3.90
C MET A 306 -2.48 21.71 5.13
N GLN A 307 -3.56 21.23 5.74
CA GLN A 307 -3.55 20.19 6.77
C GLN A 307 -4.47 19.03 6.37
N LEU A 308 -3.97 17.81 6.46
CA LEU A 308 -4.74 16.57 6.35
C LEU A 308 -5.31 16.18 7.72
N THR A 309 -6.63 16.07 7.79
CA THR A 309 -7.42 15.80 8.99
C THR A 309 -8.14 14.45 8.88
N GLY A 310 -8.52 13.87 10.02
CA GLY A 310 -9.23 12.59 10.07
C GLY A 310 -8.41 11.37 9.67
N ASP A 311 -9.12 10.25 9.46
CA ASP A 311 -8.53 8.91 9.31
C ASP A 311 -8.32 8.40 7.88
N GLY A 312 -8.56 9.27 6.89
CA GLY A 312 -7.98 9.19 5.54
C GLY A 312 -8.52 8.10 4.61
N VAL A 313 -9.08 6.99 5.12
CA VAL A 313 -9.48 5.83 4.30
C VAL A 313 -10.87 5.32 4.65
N LYS A 314 -11.66 5.00 3.63
CA LYS A 314 -12.98 4.36 3.72
C LYS A 314 -12.97 3.07 2.89
N LEU A 315 -13.64 2.03 3.38
CA LEU A 315 -14.03 0.89 2.56
C LEU A 315 -15.47 1.10 2.11
N VAL A 316 -15.73 0.95 0.81
CA VAL A 316 -17.07 1.05 0.23
C VAL A 316 -17.45 -0.25 -0.46
N THR A 317 -18.74 -0.42 -0.73
CA THR A 317 -19.26 -1.63 -1.38
C THR A 317 -20.24 -1.32 -2.49
N GLU A 318 -20.20 -2.16 -3.53
CA GLU A 318 -21.14 -2.17 -4.65
C GLU A 318 -21.68 -3.60 -4.84
N GLN A 319 -22.87 -3.70 -5.44
CA GLN A 319 -23.51 -4.99 -5.72
C GLN A 319 -23.52 -5.27 -7.21
N GLU A 320 -22.96 -6.42 -7.57
CA GLU A 320 -22.90 -6.91 -8.94
C GLU A 320 -23.62 -8.27 -9.04
N LEU A 321 -24.26 -8.53 -10.18
CA LEU A 321 -24.74 -9.85 -10.60
C LEU A 321 -23.87 -10.35 -11.75
N VAL A 322 -23.54 -11.64 -11.73
CA VAL A 322 -22.88 -12.30 -12.87
C VAL A 322 -23.90 -12.99 -13.77
N THR A 323 -23.88 -12.63 -15.05
CA THR A 323 -24.70 -13.24 -16.10
C THR A 323 -24.16 -14.63 -16.48
N GLY A 324 -24.94 -15.41 -17.23
CA GLY A 324 -24.49 -16.71 -17.73
C GLY A 324 -23.23 -16.65 -18.61
N THR A 325 -22.95 -15.50 -19.23
CA THR A 325 -21.76 -15.27 -20.06
C THR A 325 -20.53 -14.83 -19.26
N GLY A 326 -20.65 -14.65 -17.94
CA GLY A 326 -19.56 -14.17 -17.08
C GLY A 326 -19.42 -12.65 -17.03
N GLU A 327 -20.38 -11.91 -17.59
CA GLU A 327 -20.44 -10.44 -17.50
C GLU A 327 -20.98 -10.01 -16.13
N ARG A 328 -20.46 -8.90 -15.60
CA ARG A 328 -20.88 -8.31 -14.32
C ARG A 328 -21.80 -7.11 -14.60
N VAL A 329 -22.96 -7.09 -13.96
CA VAL A 329 -23.94 -6.00 -14.08
C VAL A 329 -24.35 -5.50 -12.71
N ASP A 330 -24.52 -4.18 -12.55
CA ASP A 330 -24.96 -3.59 -11.29
C ASP A 330 -26.34 -4.11 -10.88
N SER A 331 -26.54 -4.28 -9.58
CA SER A 331 -27.79 -4.76 -9.00
C SER A 331 -28.36 -3.77 -7.98
N ALA A 332 -29.66 -3.49 -8.07
CA ALA A 332 -30.36 -2.51 -7.24
C ALA A 332 -30.81 -3.04 -5.85
N GLY A 333 -30.11 -4.03 -5.29
CA GLY A 333 -30.43 -4.60 -3.96
C GLY A 333 -29.80 -3.84 -2.80
N GLU A 334 -30.30 -4.01 -1.56
CA GLU A 334 -29.58 -3.65 -0.32
C GLU A 334 -28.83 -4.88 0.21
N ASN A 335 -27.54 -4.76 0.52
CA ASN A 335 -26.72 -5.83 1.10
C ASN A 335 -26.15 -5.35 2.44
N ARG A 336 -27.00 -5.41 3.47
CA ARG A 336 -26.67 -4.98 4.83
C ARG A 336 -25.43 -5.67 5.42
N ALA A 337 -25.11 -6.88 4.96
CA ALA A 337 -23.91 -7.57 5.40
C ALA A 337 -22.64 -6.95 4.79
N ALA A 338 -22.69 -6.60 3.50
CA ALA A 338 -21.59 -5.91 2.81
C ALA A 338 -21.42 -4.48 3.36
N GLU A 339 -22.51 -3.75 3.53
CA GLU A 339 -22.51 -2.42 4.17
C GLU A 339 -21.95 -2.50 5.59
N GLY A 340 -22.42 -3.46 6.40
CA GLY A 340 -21.94 -3.64 7.78
C GLY A 340 -20.45 -4.00 7.84
N PHE A 341 -19.94 -4.78 6.89
CA PHE A 341 -18.51 -5.05 6.77
C PHE A 341 -17.73 -3.79 6.41
N ALA A 342 -18.18 -3.05 5.40
CA ALA A 342 -17.57 -1.79 4.95
C ALA A 342 -17.51 -0.73 6.06
N VAL A 343 -18.60 -0.54 6.80
CA VAL A 343 -18.66 0.37 7.96
C VAL A 343 -17.69 -0.08 9.05
N ALA A 344 -17.73 -1.34 9.46
CA ALA A 344 -16.86 -1.83 10.53
C ALA A 344 -15.38 -1.77 10.16
N PHE A 345 -15.04 -2.07 8.90
CA PHE A 345 -13.66 -1.95 8.42
C PHE A 345 -13.19 -0.50 8.45
N THR A 346 -14.04 0.43 8.00
CA THR A 346 -13.76 1.87 8.01
C THR A 346 -13.55 2.39 9.43
N GLU A 347 -14.45 2.06 10.36
CA GLU A 347 -14.36 2.46 11.77
C GLU A 347 -13.11 1.92 12.47
N LYS A 348 -12.70 0.69 12.11
CA LYS A 348 -11.51 0.02 12.67
C LYS A 348 -10.22 0.30 11.91
N TYR A 349 -10.27 1.00 10.78
CA TYR A 349 -9.10 1.32 9.97
C TYR A 349 -7.97 1.99 10.76
N PRO A 350 -8.22 2.96 11.68
CA PRO A 350 -7.15 3.61 12.44
C PRO A 350 -6.40 2.63 13.35
N GLU A 351 -7.12 1.73 14.01
CA GLU A 351 -6.55 0.67 14.85
C GLU A 351 -5.83 -0.38 13.99
N LEU A 352 -6.39 -0.72 12.83
CA LEU A 352 -5.81 -1.66 11.88
C LEU A 352 -4.47 -1.15 11.33
N ALA A 353 -4.41 0.10 10.90
CA ALA A 353 -3.19 0.72 10.36
C ALA A 353 -2.07 0.83 11.42
N GLN A 354 -2.40 0.93 12.72
CA GLN A 354 -1.40 0.90 13.79
C GLN A 354 -0.76 -0.47 13.97
N ARG A 355 -1.47 -1.56 13.62
CA ARG A 355 -1.00 -2.94 13.88
C ARG A 355 -0.64 -3.72 12.62
N SER A 356 -1.01 -3.21 11.45
CA SER A 356 -0.77 -3.83 10.15
C SER A 356 -0.12 -2.80 9.22
N PRO A 357 1.20 -2.87 9.04
CA PRO A 357 1.97 -1.87 8.29
C PRO A 357 1.45 -1.59 6.87
N VAL A 358 0.90 -2.57 6.17
CA VAL A 358 0.34 -2.36 4.81
C VAL A 358 -0.79 -1.33 4.78
N TYR A 359 -1.67 -1.32 5.79
CA TYR A 359 -2.77 -0.37 5.85
C TYR A 359 -2.28 1.03 6.29
N ALA A 360 -1.18 1.10 7.04
CA ALA A 360 -0.49 2.39 7.25
C ALA A 360 0.16 2.89 5.96
N GLN A 361 0.86 2.04 5.22
CA GLN A 361 1.45 2.42 3.92
C GLN A 361 0.35 2.88 2.94
N MET A 362 -0.73 2.12 2.75
CA MET A 362 -1.82 2.53 1.85
C MET A 362 -2.41 3.90 2.23
N ARG A 363 -2.54 4.20 3.53
CA ARG A 363 -2.94 5.54 3.99
C ARG A 363 -1.88 6.59 3.62
N ASN A 364 -0.60 6.30 3.84
CA ASN A 364 0.50 7.18 3.45
C ASN A 364 0.50 7.46 1.93
N LEU A 365 0.22 6.46 1.10
CA LEU A 365 0.08 6.61 -0.36
C LEU A 365 -1.08 7.54 -0.76
N ILE A 366 -2.21 7.42 -0.07
CA ILE A 366 -3.35 8.32 -0.23
C ILE A 366 -2.97 9.75 0.18
N ASP A 367 -2.39 9.92 1.37
CA ASP A 367 -1.99 11.23 1.91
C ASP A 367 -0.95 11.90 0.97
N LEU A 368 0.03 11.15 0.45
CA LEU A 368 1.01 11.60 -0.55
C LEU A 368 0.35 12.06 -1.85
N SER A 369 -0.61 11.28 -2.34
CA SER A 369 -1.32 11.60 -3.59
C SER A 369 -2.15 12.88 -3.46
N ILE A 370 -2.81 13.08 -2.31
CA ILE A 370 -3.55 14.31 -2.02
C ILE A 370 -2.61 15.49 -1.87
N ALA A 371 -1.48 15.33 -1.17
CA ALA A 371 -0.46 16.36 -1.04
C ALA A 371 0.11 16.78 -2.40
N ALA A 372 0.49 15.83 -3.26
CA ALA A 372 1.00 16.12 -4.60
C ALA A 372 -0.05 16.82 -5.49
N ALA A 373 -1.31 16.38 -5.42
CA ALA A 373 -2.39 17.03 -6.13
C ALA A 373 -2.65 18.47 -5.64
N PHE A 374 -2.53 18.71 -4.33
CA PHE A 374 -2.62 20.06 -3.76
C PHE A 374 -1.46 20.95 -4.21
N ILE A 375 -0.22 20.45 -4.17
CA ILE A 375 0.98 21.15 -4.67
C ILE A 375 0.79 21.58 -6.13
N GLN A 376 0.29 20.68 -6.98
CA GLN A 376 0.01 20.98 -8.38
C GLN A 376 -1.15 22.00 -8.53
N GLN A 377 -2.24 21.87 -7.76
CA GLN A 377 -3.39 22.78 -7.83
C GLN A 377 -3.05 24.20 -7.41
N GLN A 378 -2.19 24.36 -6.39
CA GLN A 378 -1.73 25.67 -5.93
C GLN A 378 -0.57 26.22 -6.77
N ASP A 379 -0.15 25.52 -7.83
CA ASP A 379 0.94 25.95 -8.72
C ASP A 379 2.28 26.20 -7.98
N TYR A 380 2.55 25.44 -6.92
CA TYR A 380 3.78 25.61 -6.13
C TYR A 380 5.05 25.30 -6.94
N TYR A 381 4.96 24.44 -7.95
CA TYR A 381 6.08 24.15 -8.85
C TYR A 381 6.55 25.42 -9.57
N ALA A 382 5.63 26.14 -10.24
CA ALA A 382 5.97 27.37 -10.95
C ALA A 382 6.39 28.49 -9.97
N GLN A 383 5.71 28.63 -8.84
CA GLN A 383 6.05 29.64 -7.84
C GLN A 383 7.45 29.43 -7.23
N SER A 384 7.85 28.17 -7.02
CA SER A 384 9.19 27.84 -6.52
C SER A 384 10.27 27.79 -7.60
N GLY A 385 9.88 27.59 -8.86
CA GLY A 385 10.79 27.28 -9.98
C GLY A 385 11.36 25.87 -9.91
N TRP A 386 10.64 24.92 -9.27
CA TRP A 386 11.08 23.55 -9.11
C TRP A 386 10.38 22.60 -10.09
N GLU A 387 11.16 22.02 -11.00
CA GLU A 387 10.71 21.13 -12.08
C GLU A 387 10.95 19.65 -11.76
N LEU A 388 10.91 19.27 -10.48
CA LEU A 388 11.18 17.93 -9.94
C LEU A 388 12.59 17.34 -10.20
N GLY A 389 13.39 17.86 -11.13
CA GLY A 389 14.79 17.48 -11.33
C GLY A 389 15.00 15.96 -11.45
N VAL A 390 15.86 15.38 -10.60
CA VAL A 390 16.13 13.93 -10.61
C VAL A 390 14.90 13.10 -10.25
N PHE A 391 13.93 13.66 -9.50
CA PHE A 391 12.68 12.96 -9.21
C PHE A 391 11.82 12.75 -10.46
N ALA A 392 11.87 13.64 -11.46
CA ALA A 392 11.13 13.44 -12.71
C ALA A 392 11.79 12.42 -13.67
N ASN A 393 13.04 12.01 -13.41
CA ASN A 393 13.84 11.25 -14.36
C ASN A 393 14.13 9.83 -13.88
N GLU A 394 13.43 8.85 -14.45
CA GLU A 394 13.61 7.43 -14.15
C GLU A 394 15.03 6.90 -14.46
N SER A 395 15.75 7.52 -15.39
CA SER A 395 17.15 7.15 -15.66
C SER A 395 18.13 7.75 -14.64
N ALA A 396 17.77 8.85 -13.96
CA ALA A 396 18.61 9.48 -12.96
C ALA A 396 18.39 8.85 -11.58
N TYR A 397 17.13 8.64 -11.19
CA TYR A 397 16.74 7.94 -9.96
C TYR A 397 15.59 6.96 -10.28
N PRO A 398 15.92 5.67 -10.49
CA PRO A 398 14.93 4.67 -10.87
C PRO A 398 14.07 4.23 -9.69
N ILE A 399 12.76 4.26 -9.87
CA ILE A 399 11.75 3.77 -8.91
C ILE A 399 10.88 2.64 -9.46
N GLU A 400 10.99 2.34 -10.76
CA GLU A 400 10.35 1.20 -11.42
C GLU A 400 11.19 -0.08 -11.29
N THR A 401 11.57 -0.40 -10.06
CA THR A 401 12.51 -1.47 -9.72
C THR A 401 11.83 -2.77 -9.28
N HIS A 402 10.49 -2.79 -9.24
CA HIS A 402 9.71 -3.91 -8.73
C HIS A 402 9.08 -4.76 -9.84
N GLU A 403 8.89 -6.05 -9.54
CA GLU A 403 8.10 -6.95 -10.38
C GLU A 403 6.63 -6.54 -10.41
N SER A 404 6.03 -6.54 -11.60
CA SER A 404 4.63 -6.15 -11.78
C SER A 404 3.67 -7.22 -11.27
N PRO A 405 2.74 -6.90 -10.34
CA PRO A 405 1.67 -7.81 -9.96
C PRO A 405 0.68 -7.91 -11.11
N ARG A 406 0.61 -9.09 -11.74
CA ARG A 406 -0.28 -9.37 -12.88
C ARG A 406 -1.47 -10.23 -12.49
N THR A 407 -1.25 -11.18 -11.59
CA THR A 407 -2.31 -12.10 -11.15
C THR A 407 -2.19 -12.43 -9.67
N VAL A 408 -3.30 -12.83 -9.06
CA VAL A 408 -3.35 -13.36 -7.69
C VAL A 408 -4.12 -14.68 -7.65
N GLU A 409 -3.82 -15.53 -6.67
CA GLU A 409 -4.66 -16.70 -6.42
C GLU A 409 -6.07 -16.28 -5.96
N SER A 410 -7.10 -17.01 -6.41
CA SER A 410 -8.45 -16.78 -5.88
C SER A 410 -8.54 -17.14 -4.40
N ALA A 411 -8.92 -16.14 -3.61
CA ALA A 411 -9.26 -16.29 -2.19
C ALA A 411 -10.71 -16.82 -2.06
N VAL A 412 -10.85 -18.12 -1.80
CA VAL A 412 -12.16 -18.76 -1.57
C VAL A 412 -12.14 -19.48 -0.24
N ASN A 413 -13.03 -19.07 0.68
CA ASN A 413 -13.28 -19.83 1.89
C ASN A 413 -14.45 -20.80 1.70
N ALA A 414 -14.35 -21.95 2.35
CA ALA A 414 -15.33 -23.03 2.30
C ALA A 414 -16.61 -22.77 3.11
N MET A 415 -16.83 -21.56 3.60
CA MET A 415 -17.94 -21.27 4.50
C MET A 415 -19.24 -21.03 3.73
N TRP A 416 -19.85 -22.14 3.32
CA TRP A 416 -21.27 -22.19 3.00
C TRP A 416 -22.06 -21.94 4.28
N LYS A 417 -22.59 -20.73 4.46
CA LYS A 417 -23.64 -20.51 5.45
C LYS A 417 -24.93 -21.03 4.82
N GLY A 418 -25.31 -22.27 5.15
CA GLY A 418 -26.44 -22.96 4.49
C GLY A 418 -26.10 -23.53 3.10
N ASN A 419 -26.96 -23.30 2.10
CA ASN A 419 -26.84 -23.81 0.71
C ASN A 419 -26.51 -22.70 -0.31
N VAL A 420 -25.87 -21.59 0.10
CA VAL A 420 -25.51 -20.47 -0.81
C VAL A 420 -24.01 -20.17 -0.73
N PHE A 421 -23.38 -20.02 -1.89
CA PHE A 421 -22.01 -19.56 -2.05
C PHE A 421 -21.95 -18.04 -1.90
N MET A 422 -21.11 -17.54 -1.00
CA MET A 422 -20.95 -16.11 -0.73
C MET A 422 -19.46 -15.78 -0.71
N THR A 423 -18.98 -15.15 -1.76
CA THR A 423 -17.62 -14.60 -1.81
C THR A 423 -17.69 -13.22 -2.46
N PRO A 424 -16.91 -12.23 -2.01
CA PRO A 424 -16.62 -11.09 -2.83
C PRO A 424 -15.75 -11.51 -4.02
N ILE A 425 -15.97 -10.87 -5.15
CA ILE A 425 -15.36 -11.24 -6.43
C ILE A 425 -14.53 -10.08 -6.97
N GLY A 426 -15.03 -8.85 -6.92
CA GLY A 426 -14.26 -7.66 -7.22
C GLY A 426 -13.66 -7.03 -5.96
N GLY A 427 -12.46 -6.49 -6.09
CA GLY A 427 -11.91 -5.57 -5.09
C GLY A 427 -10.99 -4.55 -5.71
N GLY A 428 -10.60 -3.55 -4.94
CA GLY A 428 -9.64 -2.58 -5.42
C GLY A 428 -9.33 -1.45 -4.45
N VAL A 429 -8.57 -0.50 -4.99
CA VAL A 429 -8.35 0.81 -4.38
C VAL A 429 -8.65 1.85 -5.45
N ASN A 430 -9.38 2.89 -5.07
CA ASN A 430 -9.81 3.98 -5.94
C ASN A 430 -9.49 5.31 -5.26
N ILE A 431 -8.39 5.93 -5.69
CA ILE A 431 -7.89 7.20 -5.18
C ILE A 431 -8.09 8.25 -6.26
N GLN A 432 -8.92 9.25 -5.98
CA GLN A 432 -9.09 10.42 -6.85
C GLN A 432 -8.65 11.66 -6.09
N PRO A 433 -7.35 11.95 -5.98
CA PRO A 433 -6.82 12.97 -5.06
C PRO A 433 -7.47 14.35 -5.22
N ARG A 434 -7.78 14.75 -6.46
CA ARG A 434 -8.44 16.03 -6.73
C ARG A 434 -9.80 16.18 -6.07
N GLN A 435 -10.51 15.08 -5.81
CA GLN A 435 -11.78 15.12 -5.10
C GLN A 435 -11.63 15.62 -3.65
N ALA A 436 -10.47 15.47 -3.01
CA ALA A 436 -10.25 15.98 -1.65
C ALA A 436 -10.01 17.50 -1.62
N ILE A 437 -9.59 18.06 -2.74
CA ILE A 437 -9.14 19.46 -2.89
C ILE A 437 -10.08 20.28 -3.79
N GLN A 438 -11.31 19.79 -4.01
CA GLN A 438 -12.38 20.56 -4.62
C GLN A 438 -12.81 21.69 -3.69
N ALA A 439 -13.17 22.84 -4.27
CA ALA A 439 -13.49 24.05 -3.52
C ALA A 439 -14.66 23.86 -2.52
N ASP A 440 -15.60 22.97 -2.81
CA ASP A 440 -16.75 22.64 -1.96
C ASP A 440 -16.43 21.62 -0.86
N ARG A 441 -15.25 20.99 -0.89
CA ARG A 441 -14.80 19.98 0.08
C ARG A 441 -13.63 20.43 0.96
N ILE A 442 -12.89 21.44 0.54
CA ILE A 442 -11.86 22.06 1.37
C ILE A 442 -12.50 22.71 2.59
N ILE A 443 -12.01 22.35 3.77
CA ILE A 443 -12.38 22.95 5.04
C ILE A 443 -11.59 24.25 5.18
N PRO A 444 -12.23 25.43 5.22
CA PRO A 444 -11.52 26.69 5.39
C PRO A 444 -10.92 26.82 6.80
N ASP A 445 -9.72 27.37 6.91
CA ASP A 445 -9.07 27.70 8.18
C ASP A 445 -9.69 28.93 8.88
N ARG A 446 -10.96 28.82 9.29
CA ARG A 446 -11.73 29.96 9.83
C ARG A 446 -11.20 30.48 11.17
N ASP A 447 -10.57 29.63 11.95
CA ASP A 447 -9.99 29.98 13.25
C ASP A 447 -8.56 30.54 13.13
N GLY A 448 -7.96 30.50 11.92
CA GLY A 448 -6.61 30.98 11.64
C GLY A 448 -5.49 30.12 12.24
N SER A 449 -5.81 28.98 12.84
CA SER A 449 -4.85 28.16 13.58
C SER A 449 -3.78 27.55 12.68
N LEU A 450 -4.14 27.14 11.46
CA LEU A 450 -3.19 26.60 10.49
C LEU A 450 -2.27 27.70 9.95
N LYS A 451 -2.81 28.89 9.69
CA LYS A 451 -2.01 30.04 9.28
C LYS A 451 -1.01 30.43 10.36
N GLU A 452 -1.47 30.59 11.61
CA GLU A 452 -0.63 30.92 12.75
C GLU A 452 0.47 29.88 12.95
N GLN A 453 0.14 28.58 12.84
CA GLN A 453 1.13 27.51 12.92
C GLN A 453 2.22 27.63 11.85
N ARG A 454 1.87 27.91 10.58
CA ARG A 454 2.85 28.14 9.50
C ARG A 454 3.76 29.34 9.82
N GLU A 455 3.19 30.44 10.29
CA GLU A 455 3.93 31.66 10.63
C GLU A 455 4.87 31.45 11.82
N GLN A 456 4.46 30.70 12.84
CA GLN A 456 5.28 30.35 13.99
C GLN A 456 6.47 29.44 13.62
N ILE A 457 6.25 28.47 12.71
CA ILE A 457 7.34 27.64 12.18
C ILE A 457 8.31 28.51 11.37
N GLY A 458 7.78 29.40 10.55
CA GLY A 458 8.54 30.32 9.71
C GLY A 458 9.30 29.62 8.58
N ALA A 459 9.89 30.44 7.71
CA ALA A 459 10.66 29.92 6.59
C ALA A 459 11.91 29.14 7.06
N PRO A 460 12.27 28.04 6.39
CA PRO A 460 13.40 27.19 6.77
C PRO A 460 14.72 27.96 6.79
N LYS A 461 15.46 27.82 7.90
CA LYS A 461 16.83 28.35 8.08
C LYS A 461 17.82 27.20 8.16
N LEU A 462 17.93 26.46 7.06
CA LEU A 462 18.71 25.22 6.99
C LEU A 462 20.12 25.48 6.46
N GLY A 463 21.09 24.71 6.96
CA GLY A 463 22.47 24.73 6.45
C GLY A 463 22.60 24.07 5.07
N ASP A 464 23.78 24.18 4.46
CA ASP A 464 24.06 23.56 3.17
C ASP A 464 23.89 22.03 3.23
N GLY A 465 23.12 21.47 2.28
CA GLY A 465 22.80 20.04 2.23
C GLY A 465 21.79 19.56 3.27
N GLN A 466 21.28 20.44 4.13
CA GLN A 466 20.19 20.10 5.06
C GLN A 466 18.82 20.31 4.39
N TRP A 467 17.97 19.29 4.49
CA TRP A 467 16.66 19.26 3.82
C TRP A 467 15.49 18.90 4.75
N TRP A 468 15.76 18.57 6.02
CA TRP A 468 14.73 18.31 7.05
C TRP A 468 15.08 18.91 8.42
N TRP A 469 14.05 19.14 9.25
CA TRP A 469 14.18 19.68 10.61
C TRP A 469 12.92 19.41 11.45
N ASP A 470 13.07 19.48 12.78
CA ASP A 470 11.97 19.34 13.76
C ASP A 470 11.42 20.66 14.26
#